data_AF-A0A3R7KUC0-F1
#
_entry.id   AF-A0A3R7KUC0-F1
#
_cell.length_a   1.000
_cell.length_b   1.000
_cell.length_c   1.000
_cell.angle_alpha   90.00
_cell.angle_beta   90.00
_cell.angle_gamma   90.00
#
_symmetry.space_group_name_H-M   'P 1'
#
loop_
_entity.id
_entity.type
_entity.pdbx_description
1 polymer ?
#
loop_
_entity_poly.entity_id
_entity_poly.type
_entity_poly.pdbx_seq_one_letter_code
_entity_poly.pdbx_strand_id
1 'polypeptide(L)'
;MKRNLVLVLIFAPWICACSNLASVRTFASATSTVTNSTSLLLNDDQGTCSRRMAAEIEFYRVAKMDAAASEAEASQTDCSVAEAQTKRILAYNSVLENYASALSAISQDNYVTVNGEVKDVDGILSSLNSAKLTAVTADQKSAVEAIVGFVGTAALEVYRHAKIADALSPQNVKAAKEISAAIRSAVHDYDAQLAQEGKAYDVAITAVSVVASNERLAVQEYLLRMTDIQSSLSQRRQAVDAYNKALASMGTALDAAAADVVNPSFHEISDSVVSYAKQAYAVQVSFRKAFIN
;
A
#
# COMPACT_ATOMS: atom_id res chain seq x y z
N MET A 1 -0.24 29.45 73.77
CA MET A 1 0.47 28.70 72.71
C MET A 1 -0.53 28.34 71.62
N LYS A 2 -0.59 29.11 70.53
CA LYS A 2 -1.46 28.84 69.36
C LYS A 2 -0.60 28.21 68.27
N ARG A 3 -0.91 26.96 67.91
CA ARG A 3 -0.27 26.23 66.81
C ARG A 3 -0.88 26.70 65.48
N ASN A 4 -0.09 27.36 64.64
CA ASN A 4 -0.46 27.67 63.27
C ASN A 4 -0.26 26.42 62.41
N LEU A 5 -1.36 25.85 61.94
CA LEU A 5 -1.39 24.74 60.99
C LEU A 5 -1.34 25.35 59.58
N VAL A 6 -0.17 25.40 58.97
CA VAL A 6 0.01 25.83 57.57
C VAL A 6 -0.35 24.64 56.67
N LEU A 7 -1.53 24.71 56.07
CA LEU A 7 -2.02 23.76 55.09
C LEU A 7 -1.29 24.03 53.75
N VAL A 8 -0.28 23.21 53.42
CA VAL A 8 0.39 23.24 52.13
C VAL A 8 -0.52 22.56 51.11
N LEU A 9 -1.28 23.37 50.36
CA LEU A 9 -2.03 22.95 49.18
C LEU A 9 -1.02 22.64 48.06
N ILE A 10 -0.66 21.37 47.91
CA ILE A 10 0.04 20.84 46.74
C ILE A 10 -0.96 20.86 45.58
N PHE A 11 -1.01 21.99 44.87
CA PHE A 11 -1.57 22.03 43.53
C PHE A 11 -0.63 21.24 42.63
N ALA A 12 -0.93 19.96 42.41
CA ALA A 12 -0.40 19.23 41.26
C ALA A 12 -0.89 19.98 40.02
N PRO A 13 -0.01 20.58 39.19
CA PRO A 13 -0.45 21.16 37.95
C PRO A 13 -0.84 19.98 37.06
N TRP A 14 -2.14 19.75 36.94
CA TRP A 14 -2.71 19.09 35.77
C TRP A 14 -2.43 20.03 34.61
N ILE A 15 -1.20 19.92 34.09
CA ILE A 15 -0.83 20.46 32.80
C ILE A 15 -1.67 19.65 31.82
N CYS A 16 -2.90 20.13 31.57
CA CYS A 16 -3.58 19.91 30.30
C CYS A 16 -2.71 20.59 29.22
N ALA A 17 -1.54 20.01 28.96
CA ALA A 17 -0.89 20.21 27.70
C ALA A 17 -1.86 19.59 26.71
N CYS A 18 -2.54 20.41 25.92
CA CYS A 18 -3.06 19.98 24.64
C CYS A 18 -1.86 19.38 23.91
N SER A 19 -1.66 18.06 24.02
CA SER A 19 -0.59 17.37 23.34
C SER A 19 -0.81 17.63 21.86
N ASN A 20 0.15 18.28 21.22
CA ASN A 20 0.01 18.59 19.80
C ASN A 20 0.13 17.27 19.03
N LEU A 21 -1.00 16.68 18.64
CA LEU A 21 -1.06 15.43 17.88
C LEU A 21 -0.77 15.63 16.38
N ALA A 22 -0.03 16.68 16.00
CA ALA A 22 0.27 16.98 14.61
C ALA A 22 1.07 15.86 13.91
N SER A 23 1.99 15.19 14.60
CA SER A 23 2.66 13.99 14.08
C SER A 23 1.68 12.86 13.75
N VAL A 24 0.71 12.60 14.63
CA VAL A 24 -0.28 11.54 14.38
C VAL A 24 -1.22 11.91 13.23
N ARG A 25 -1.69 13.16 13.17
CA ARG A 25 -2.51 13.68 12.07
C ARG A 25 -1.78 13.59 10.73
N THR A 26 -0.51 13.99 10.70
CA THR A 26 0.32 13.99 9.49
C THR A 26 0.60 12.56 9.03
N PHE A 27 0.93 11.67 9.97
CA PHE A 27 1.08 10.23 9.68
C PHE A 27 -0.21 9.64 9.10
N ALA A 28 -1.35 9.86 9.75
CA ALA A 28 -2.64 9.34 9.32
C ALA A 28 -3.02 9.84 7.91
N SER A 29 -2.81 11.13 7.63
CA SER A 29 -3.05 11.73 6.32
C SER A 29 -2.12 11.17 5.23
N ALA A 30 -0.83 10.98 5.55
CA ALA A 30 0.14 10.38 4.65
C ALA A 30 -0.23 8.92 4.34
N THR A 31 -0.59 8.13 5.35
CA THR A 31 -1.03 6.74 5.19
C THR A 31 -2.28 6.66 4.32
N SER A 32 -3.29 7.51 4.57
CA SER A 32 -4.49 7.57 3.71
C SER A 32 -4.14 7.92 2.25
N THR A 33 -3.17 8.81 2.03
CA THR A 33 -2.71 9.17 0.68
C THR A 33 -2.06 7.98 -0.04
N VAL A 34 -1.23 7.21 0.68
CA VAL A 34 -0.60 5.98 0.18
C VAL A 34 -1.68 4.95 -0.13
N THR A 35 -2.59 4.66 0.80
CA THR A 35 -3.62 3.62 0.64
C THR A 35 -4.63 3.94 -0.46
N ASN A 36 -4.97 5.22 -0.66
CA ASN A 36 -5.84 5.64 -1.76
C ASN A 36 -5.21 5.42 -3.13
N SER A 37 -3.87 5.53 -3.21
CA SER A 37 -3.14 5.31 -4.46
C SER A 37 -3.10 3.83 -4.86
N THR A 38 -3.24 2.91 -3.90
CA THR A 38 -3.27 1.46 -4.13
C THR A 38 -4.35 1.05 -5.13
N SER A 39 -5.50 1.72 -5.13
CA SER A 39 -6.61 1.41 -6.06
C SER A 39 -6.19 1.47 -7.53
N LEU A 40 -5.30 2.40 -7.91
CA LEU A 40 -4.81 2.54 -9.28
C LEU A 40 -3.89 1.38 -9.69
N LEU A 41 -3.08 0.87 -8.76
CA LEU A 41 -2.23 -0.31 -8.98
C LEU A 41 -3.09 -1.56 -9.13
N LEU A 42 -4.09 -1.73 -8.27
CA LEU A 42 -4.98 -2.90 -8.29
C LEU A 42 -5.81 -2.98 -9.58
N ASN A 43 -6.22 -1.83 -10.13
CA ASN A 43 -6.91 -1.79 -11.41
C ASN A 43 -6.02 -2.20 -12.59
N ASP A 44 -4.70 -2.03 -12.51
CA ASP A 44 -3.78 -2.41 -13.59
C ASP A 44 -3.21 -3.83 -13.48
N ASP A 45 -3.22 -4.44 -12.30
CA ASP A 45 -2.63 -5.78 -12.07
C ASP A 45 -3.26 -6.86 -12.97
N GLN A 46 -4.59 -6.91 -13.07
CA GLN A 46 -5.28 -7.81 -14.01
C GLN A 46 -4.96 -7.50 -15.48
N GLY A 47 -4.77 -6.21 -15.79
CA GLY A 47 -4.34 -5.76 -17.11
C GLY A 47 -2.92 -6.21 -17.45
N THR A 48 -2.02 -6.24 -16.47
CA THR A 48 -0.61 -6.63 -16.61
C THR A 48 -0.47 -8.09 -17.05
N CYS A 49 -1.17 -9.01 -16.38
CA CYS A 49 -1.17 -10.42 -16.77
C CYS A 49 -1.71 -10.62 -18.20
N SER A 50 -2.83 -9.96 -18.53
CA SER A 50 -3.45 -10.04 -19.85
C SER A 50 -2.57 -9.46 -20.96
N ARG A 51 -1.91 -8.32 -20.71
CA ARG A 51 -1.00 -7.69 -21.68
C ARG A 51 0.27 -8.50 -21.90
N ARG A 52 0.85 -9.09 -20.85
CA ARG A 52 1.98 -10.02 -20.98
C ARG A 52 1.62 -11.18 -21.92
N MET A 53 0.48 -11.83 -21.69
CA MET A 53 0.00 -12.92 -22.55
C MET A 53 -0.19 -12.46 -24.00
N ALA A 54 -0.79 -11.28 -24.21
CA ALA A 54 -0.97 -10.72 -25.55
C ALA A 54 0.38 -10.45 -26.25
N ALA A 55 1.38 -9.95 -25.53
CA ALA A 55 2.72 -9.72 -26.06
C ALA A 55 3.42 -11.02 -26.46
N GLU A 56 3.30 -12.06 -25.64
CA GLU A 56 3.84 -13.39 -25.94
C GLU A 56 3.18 -14.00 -27.19
N ILE A 57 1.84 -13.97 -27.28
CA ILE A 57 1.10 -14.44 -28.48
C ILE A 57 1.57 -13.71 -29.73
N GLU A 58 1.71 -12.38 -29.65
CA GLU A 58 2.13 -11.57 -30.78
C GLU A 58 3.56 -11.93 -31.25
N PHE A 59 4.49 -12.16 -30.32
CA PHE A 59 5.82 -12.67 -30.64
C PHE A 59 5.75 -13.96 -31.47
N TYR A 60 4.95 -14.95 -31.04
CA TYR A 60 4.84 -16.22 -31.74
C TYR A 60 4.25 -16.09 -33.14
N ARG A 61 3.26 -15.20 -33.31
CA ARG A 61 2.68 -14.87 -34.62
C ARG A 61 3.73 -14.26 -35.56
N VAL A 62 4.48 -13.27 -35.08
CA VAL A 62 5.53 -12.59 -35.86
C VAL A 62 6.67 -13.54 -36.21
N ALA A 63 7.09 -14.38 -35.27
CA ALA A 63 8.15 -15.36 -35.47
C ALA A 63 7.77 -16.51 -36.42
N LYS A 64 6.52 -16.56 -36.91
CA LYS A 64 5.96 -17.67 -37.71
C LYS A 64 6.16 -19.04 -37.03
N MET A 65 6.19 -19.03 -35.69
CA MET A 65 6.13 -20.24 -34.89
C MET A 65 4.68 -20.73 -34.90
N ASP A 66 4.40 -21.95 -34.43
CA ASP A 66 3.04 -22.47 -34.37
C ASP A 66 2.17 -21.63 -33.42
N ALA A 67 1.59 -20.56 -33.97
CA ALA A 67 0.81 -19.57 -33.23
C ALA A 67 -0.40 -20.23 -32.56
N ALA A 68 -0.92 -21.34 -33.08
CA ALA A 68 -2.02 -22.06 -32.45
C ALA A 68 -1.57 -22.83 -31.20
N ALA A 69 -0.40 -23.48 -31.24
CA ALA A 69 0.19 -24.12 -30.06
C ALA A 69 0.58 -23.09 -28.99
N SER A 70 1.14 -21.95 -29.42
CA SER A 70 1.53 -20.87 -28.53
C SER A 70 0.36 -20.07 -27.97
N GLU A 71 -0.72 -19.87 -28.72
CA GLU A 71 -1.97 -19.31 -28.21
C GLU A 71 -2.61 -20.25 -27.20
N ALA A 72 -2.53 -21.56 -27.40
CA ALA A 72 -3.02 -22.55 -26.43
C ALA A 72 -2.19 -22.55 -25.13
N GLU A 73 -0.88 -22.36 -25.22
CA GLU A 73 0.02 -22.30 -24.05
C GLU A 73 -0.08 -20.96 -23.31
N ALA A 74 -0.14 -19.84 -24.03
CA ALA A 74 -0.41 -18.52 -23.45
C ALA A 74 -1.79 -18.50 -22.77
N SER A 75 -2.82 -19.07 -23.40
CA SER A 75 -4.18 -19.19 -22.82
C SER A 75 -4.26 -20.10 -21.59
N GLN A 76 -3.23 -20.93 -21.33
CA GLN A 76 -3.12 -21.69 -20.08
C GLN A 76 -2.47 -20.89 -18.94
N THR A 77 -1.95 -19.70 -19.22
CA THR A 77 -1.41 -18.81 -18.19
C THR A 77 -2.54 -18.34 -17.29
N ASP A 78 -2.57 -18.92 -16.09
CA ASP A 78 -3.60 -18.69 -15.10
C ASP A 78 -3.41 -17.35 -14.38
N CYS A 79 -4.13 -16.31 -14.82
CA CYS A 79 -4.14 -14.99 -14.17
C CYS A 79 -4.85 -14.97 -12.80
N SER A 80 -5.43 -16.09 -12.33
CA SER A 80 -6.09 -16.14 -11.02
C SER A 80 -5.13 -15.86 -9.85
N VAL A 81 -3.82 -16.11 -10.04
CA VAL A 81 -2.79 -15.79 -9.03
C VAL A 81 -2.66 -14.28 -8.84
N ALA A 82 -2.61 -13.52 -9.94
CA ALA A 82 -2.57 -12.05 -9.90
C ALA A 82 -3.87 -11.51 -9.29
N GLU A 83 -5.03 -12.03 -9.72
CA GLU A 83 -6.32 -11.64 -9.13
C GLU A 83 -6.39 -11.88 -7.62
N ALA A 84 -5.95 -13.05 -7.15
CA ALA A 84 -5.94 -13.37 -5.74
C ALA A 84 -4.92 -12.50 -4.96
N GLN A 85 -3.78 -12.16 -5.55
CA GLN A 85 -2.82 -11.23 -4.97
C GLN A 85 -3.40 -9.81 -4.84
N THR A 86 -4.10 -9.33 -5.87
CA THR A 86 -4.83 -8.04 -5.84
C THR A 86 -5.85 -8.00 -4.71
N LYS A 87 -6.67 -9.06 -4.56
CA LYS A 87 -7.63 -9.17 -3.45
C LYS A 87 -6.93 -9.13 -2.09
N ARG A 88 -5.75 -9.75 -1.97
CA ARG A 88 -4.94 -9.73 -0.74
C ARG A 88 -4.43 -8.33 -0.41
N ILE A 89 -3.88 -7.63 -1.40
CA ILE A 89 -3.41 -6.24 -1.23
C ILE A 89 -4.57 -5.35 -0.81
N LEU A 90 -5.73 -5.48 -1.46
CA LEU A 90 -6.93 -4.70 -1.13
C LEU A 90 -7.37 -4.92 0.31
N ALA A 91 -7.37 -6.18 0.77
CA ALA A 91 -7.71 -6.56 2.13
C ALA A 91 -6.77 -5.93 3.18
N TYR A 92 -5.46 -5.97 2.95
CA TYR A 92 -4.50 -5.31 3.85
C TYR A 92 -4.59 -3.78 3.79
N ASN A 93 -4.79 -3.24 2.58
CA ASN A 93 -4.91 -1.81 2.35
C ASN A 93 -6.13 -1.22 3.06
N SER A 94 -7.28 -1.91 3.03
CA SER A 94 -8.48 -1.47 3.73
C SER A 94 -8.28 -1.43 5.25
N VAL A 95 -7.56 -2.40 5.82
CA VAL A 95 -7.22 -2.40 7.25
C VAL A 95 -6.33 -1.21 7.62
N LEU A 96 -5.27 -0.94 6.84
CA LEU A 96 -4.41 0.22 7.08
C LEU A 96 -5.15 1.55 6.90
N GLU A 97 -6.02 1.63 5.90
CA GLU A 97 -6.81 2.83 5.66
C GLU A 97 -7.76 3.12 6.82
N ASN A 98 -8.43 2.09 7.35
CA ASN A 98 -9.31 2.24 8.50
C ASN A 98 -8.54 2.58 9.78
N TYR A 99 -7.35 2.01 9.96
CA TYR A 99 -6.46 2.40 11.04
C TYR A 99 -6.03 3.86 10.94
N ALA A 100 -5.61 4.31 9.75
CA ALA A 100 -5.24 5.70 9.50
C ALA A 100 -6.44 6.64 9.71
N SER A 101 -7.63 6.27 9.24
CA SER A 101 -8.87 7.02 9.46
C SER A 101 -9.20 7.14 10.95
N ALA A 102 -9.08 6.04 11.71
CA ALA A 102 -9.27 6.04 13.15
C ALA A 102 -8.26 6.94 13.88
N LEU A 103 -6.96 6.85 13.53
CA LEU A 103 -5.92 7.73 14.06
C LEU A 103 -6.21 9.21 13.75
N SER A 104 -6.64 9.51 12.52
CA SER A 104 -7.00 10.86 12.09
C SER A 104 -8.19 11.40 12.89
N ALA A 105 -9.23 10.60 13.07
CA ALA A 105 -10.42 10.99 13.82
C ALA A 105 -10.09 11.22 15.31
N ILE A 106 -9.39 10.27 15.96
CA ILE A 106 -9.03 10.40 17.38
C ILE A 106 -8.14 11.63 17.60
N SER A 107 -7.17 11.87 16.72
CA SER A 107 -6.25 13.02 16.85
C SER A 107 -6.87 14.38 16.57
N GLN A 108 -8.10 14.42 16.05
CA GLN A 108 -8.89 15.63 15.81
C GLN A 108 -10.10 15.75 16.75
N ASP A 109 -10.17 14.91 17.79
CA ASP A 109 -11.34 14.80 18.64
C ASP A 109 -12.64 14.56 17.84
N ASN A 110 -12.59 13.69 16.84
CA ASN A 110 -13.74 13.24 16.04
C ASN A 110 -14.10 11.78 16.35
N TYR A 111 -15.29 11.36 15.94
CA TYR A 111 -15.74 9.97 16.09
C TYR A 111 -15.08 9.06 15.05
N VAL A 112 -14.67 7.85 15.49
CA VAL A 112 -14.18 6.82 14.58
C VAL A 112 -15.37 6.15 13.91
N THR A 113 -15.34 6.07 12.58
CA THR A 113 -16.29 5.32 11.77
C THR A 113 -15.64 4.06 11.25
N VAL A 114 -16.28 2.90 11.45
CA VAL A 114 -15.81 1.62 10.90
C VAL A 114 -16.38 1.44 9.49
N ASN A 115 -15.53 1.29 8.49
CA ASN A 115 -15.99 0.85 7.16
C ASN A 115 -16.44 -0.62 7.22
N GLY A 116 -17.61 -0.93 6.64
CA GLY A 116 -18.18 -2.27 6.66
C GLY A 116 -17.27 -3.34 6.04
N GLU A 117 -16.46 -2.95 5.05
CA GLU A 117 -15.52 -3.83 4.34
C GLU A 117 -14.45 -4.45 5.26
N VAL A 118 -14.14 -3.81 6.39
CA VAL A 118 -13.14 -4.31 7.36
C VAL A 118 -13.62 -5.56 8.10
N LYS A 119 -14.94 -5.74 8.24
CA LYS A 119 -15.52 -6.86 8.98
C LYS A 119 -15.34 -8.20 8.28
N ASP A 120 -15.21 -8.18 6.96
CA ASP A 120 -15.09 -9.38 6.13
C ASP A 120 -13.62 -9.69 5.75
N VAL A 121 -12.65 -8.87 6.18
CA VAL A 121 -11.23 -9.04 5.83
C VAL A 121 -10.70 -10.40 6.25
N ASP A 122 -11.09 -10.92 7.42
CA ASP A 122 -10.65 -12.25 7.86
C ASP A 122 -11.15 -13.37 6.93
N GLY A 123 -12.40 -13.26 6.47
CA GLY A 123 -12.98 -14.16 5.48
C GLY A 123 -12.25 -14.06 4.14
N ILE A 124 -11.93 -12.84 3.71
CA ILE A 124 -11.15 -12.61 2.49
C ILE A 124 -9.76 -13.24 2.61
N LEU A 125 -8.99 -12.93 3.66
CA LEU A 125 -7.63 -13.47 3.84
C LEU A 125 -7.62 -15.00 3.95
N SER A 126 -8.60 -15.57 4.67
CA SER A 126 -8.75 -17.03 4.79
C SER A 126 -9.06 -17.70 3.44
N SER A 127 -9.82 -17.01 2.57
CA SER A 127 -10.16 -17.49 1.22
C SER A 127 -9.00 -17.41 0.22
N LEU A 128 -7.96 -16.63 0.52
CA LEU A 128 -6.83 -16.36 -0.38
C LEU A 128 -5.65 -17.33 -0.19
N ASN A 129 -5.84 -18.41 0.56
CA ASN A 129 -4.88 -19.50 0.67
C ASN A 129 -5.06 -20.46 -0.53
N SER A 130 -4.34 -20.18 -1.62
CA SER A 130 -4.26 -21.06 -2.79
C SER A 130 -2.86 -21.69 -2.89
N ALA A 131 -2.74 -22.85 -3.54
CA ALA A 131 -1.45 -23.55 -3.69
C ALA A 131 -0.38 -22.77 -4.46
N LYS A 132 -0.75 -21.67 -5.14
CA LYS A 132 0.12 -20.82 -5.96
C LYS A 132 0.50 -19.50 -5.29
N LEU A 133 -0.14 -19.14 -4.17
CA LEU A 133 0.21 -17.96 -3.37
C LEU A 133 0.92 -18.39 -2.09
N THR A 134 1.83 -17.55 -1.62
CA THR A 134 2.37 -17.71 -0.25
C THR A 134 1.21 -17.68 0.73
N ALA A 135 1.15 -18.65 1.65
CA ALA A 135 0.08 -18.69 2.65
C ALA A 135 0.11 -17.44 3.54
N VAL A 136 -1.07 -16.97 3.95
CA VAL A 136 -1.18 -15.91 4.96
C VAL A 136 -0.60 -16.43 6.28
N THR A 137 0.35 -15.70 6.87
CA THR A 137 1.00 -16.13 8.11
C THR A 137 0.09 -15.90 9.33
N ALA A 138 0.35 -16.63 10.41
CA ALA A 138 -0.35 -16.41 11.68
C ALA A 138 -0.14 -14.98 12.21
N ASP A 139 1.05 -14.41 12.01
CA ASP A 139 1.38 -13.04 12.40
C ASP A 139 0.57 -12.01 11.61
N GLN A 140 0.41 -12.21 10.29
CA GLN A 140 -0.43 -11.35 9.46
C GLN A 140 -1.90 -11.41 9.88
N LYS A 141 -2.41 -12.60 10.17
CA LYS A 141 -3.78 -12.78 10.67
C LYS A 141 -3.98 -12.05 12.00
N SER A 142 -3.09 -12.27 12.95
CA SER A 142 -3.14 -11.63 14.27
C SER A 142 -3.01 -10.11 14.18
N ALA A 143 -2.19 -9.60 13.25
CA ALA A 143 -2.05 -8.17 13.01
C ALA A 143 -3.35 -7.54 12.50
N VAL A 144 -4.03 -8.21 11.56
CA VAL A 144 -5.35 -7.78 11.07
C VAL A 144 -6.36 -7.78 12.19
N GLU A 145 -6.48 -8.87 12.94
CA GLU A 145 -7.40 -8.99 14.08
C GLU A 145 -7.15 -7.88 15.13
N ALA A 146 -5.89 -7.56 15.43
CA ALA A 146 -5.52 -6.52 16.38
C ALA A 146 -5.99 -5.12 15.92
N ILE A 147 -5.74 -4.77 14.66
CA ILE A 147 -6.16 -3.46 14.11
C ILE A 147 -7.68 -3.37 13.98
N VAL A 148 -8.33 -4.42 13.48
CA VAL A 148 -9.80 -4.46 13.36
C VAL A 148 -10.46 -4.38 14.73
N GLY A 149 -9.93 -5.12 15.71
CA GLY A 149 -10.38 -5.07 17.10
C GLY A 149 -10.25 -3.66 17.68
N PHE A 150 -9.08 -3.02 17.49
CA PHE A 150 -8.86 -1.64 17.93
C PHE A 150 -9.87 -0.66 17.29
N VAL A 151 -10.03 -0.69 15.96
CA VAL A 151 -10.96 0.20 15.25
C VAL A 151 -12.40 -0.02 15.73
N GLY A 152 -12.79 -1.27 15.96
CA GLY A 152 -14.09 -1.62 16.52
C GLY A 152 -14.31 -1.05 17.92
N THR A 153 -13.35 -1.22 18.84
CA THR A 153 -13.42 -0.64 20.19
C THR A 153 -13.42 0.88 20.16
N ALA A 154 -12.57 1.49 19.32
CA ALA A 154 -12.47 2.94 19.19
C ALA A 154 -13.74 3.59 18.65
N ALA A 155 -14.51 2.89 17.82
CA ALA A 155 -15.81 3.35 17.33
C ALA A 155 -16.92 3.30 18.38
N LEU A 156 -16.81 2.43 19.39
CA LEU A 156 -17.85 2.23 20.41
C LEU A 156 -17.64 3.10 21.66
N GLU A 157 -16.41 3.54 21.93
CA GLU A 157 -16.08 4.24 23.18
C GLU A 157 -15.99 5.77 23.01
N VAL A 158 -16.48 6.51 24.01
CA VAL A 158 -16.69 7.97 23.93
C VAL A 158 -15.46 8.80 24.34
N TYR A 159 -14.50 8.23 25.09
CA TYR A 159 -13.40 8.99 25.72
C TYR A 159 -12.10 8.93 24.90
N ARG A 160 -11.55 10.10 24.50
CA ARG A 160 -10.69 10.22 23.30
C ARG A 160 -9.18 10.30 23.55
N HIS A 161 -8.72 10.92 24.64
CA HIS A 161 -7.28 11.09 24.89
C HIS A 161 -6.57 9.78 25.30
N ALA A 162 -7.20 8.91 26.09
CA ALA A 162 -6.64 7.59 26.38
C ALA A 162 -6.49 6.74 25.11
N LYS A 163 -7.32 7.00 24.08
CA LYS A 163 -7.37 6.20 22.87
C LYS A 163 -6.23 6.46 21.91
N ILE A 164 -5.58 7.63 21.93
CA ILE A 164 -4.42 7.85 21.08
C ILE A 164 -3.21 7.03 21.56
N ALA A 165 -3.05 6.89 22.87
CA ALA A 165 -2.03 6.04 23.47
C ALA A 165 -2.31 4.54 23.23
N ASP A 166 -3.58 4.12 23.33
CA ASP A 166 -3.99 2.76 22.98
C ASP A 166 -3.78 2.48 21.47
N ALA A 167 -4.16 3.43 20.61
CA ALA A 167 -4.01 3.34 19.16
C ALA A 167 -2.55 3.17 18.73
N LEU A 168 -1.64 3.82 19.45
CA LEU A 168 -0.20 3.78 19.23
C LEU A 168 0.52 2.86 20.22
N SER A 169 -0.22 1.94 20.85
CA SER A 169 0.36 0.91 21.71
C SER A 169 1.35 0.04 20.93
N PRO A 170 2.36 -0.56 21.60
CA PRO A 170 3.34 -1.42 20.94
C PRO A 170 2.71 -2.55 20.10
N GLN A 171 1.56 -3.08 20.53
CA GLN A 171 0.81 -4.11 19.81
C GLN A 171 0.25 -3.57 18.49
N ASN A 172 -0.44 -2.43 18.50
CA ASN A 172 -1.04 -1.84 17.30
C ASN A 172 0.03 -1.31 16.33
N VAL A 173 1.12 -0.74 16.85
CA VAL A 173 2.27 -0.34 16.03
C VAL A 173 2.91 -1.55 15.34
N LYS A 174 3.12 -2.66 16.08
CA LYS A 174 3.64 -3.90 15.50
C LYS A 174 2.68 -4.44 14.42
N ALA A 175 1.38 -4.45 14.70
CA ALA A 175 0.37 -4.93 13.76
C ALA A 175 0.33 -4.11 12.47
N ALA A 176 0.32 -2.77 12.55
CA ALA A 176 0.35 -1.91 11.38
C ALA A 176 1.63 -2.10 10.54
N LYS A 177 2.78 -2.31 11.19
CA LYS A 177 4.04 -2.64 10.51
C LYS A 177 3.98 -3.97 9.78
N GLU A 178 3.43 -5.00 10.41
CA GLU A 178 3.27 -6.33 9.81
C GLU A 178 2.39 -6.26 8.55
N ILE A 179 1.26 -5.54 8.63
CA ILE A 179 0.37 -5.35 7.49
C ILE A 179 1.08 -4.57 6.36
N SER A 180 1.84 -3.51 6.69
CA SER A 180 2.61 -2.78 5.70
C SER A 180 3.70 -3.61 5.03
N ALA A 181 4.34 -4.51 5.78
CA ALA A 181 5.32 -5.44 5.24
C ALA A 181 4.66 -6.47 4.30
N ALA A 182 3.46 -6.95 4.65
CA ALA A 182 2.67 -7.83 3.80
C ALA A 182 2.28 -7.15 2.48
N ILE A 183 1.82 -5.89 2.52
CA ILE A 183 1.56 -5.10 1.32
C ILE A 183 2.84 -4.94 0.50
N ARG A 184 3.96 -4.59 1.13
CA ARG A 184 5.24 -4.39 0.43
C ARG A 184 5.72 -5.66 -0.27
N SER A 185 5.57 -6.83 0.37
CA SER A 185 5.87 -8.11 -0.26
C SER A 185 5.01 -8.33 -1.49
N ALA A 186 3.71 -8.05 -1.40
CA ALA A 186 2.80 -8.25 -2.52
C ALA A 186 3.04 -7.27 -3.69
N VAL A 187 3.41 -6.03 -3.38
CA VAL A 187 3.83 -5.02 -4.37
C VAL A 187 5.14 -5.42 -5.04
N HIS A 188 6.08 -6.02 -4.32
CA HIS A 188 7.31 -6.55 -4.91
C HIS A 188 7.01 -7.64 -5.94
N ASP A 189 6.05 -8.52 -5.66
CA ASP A 189 5.60 -9.53 -6.63
C ASP A 189 4.98 -8.88 -7.87
N TYR A 190 4.24 -7.77 -7.70
CA TYR A 190 3.72 -6.99 -8.83
C TYR A 190 4.83 -6.32 -9.67
N ASP A 191 5.88 -5.75 -9.06
CA ASP A 191 7.02 -5.23 -9.85
C ASP A 191 7.71 -6.35 -10.64
N ALA A 192 7.81 -7.56 -10.06
CA ALA A 192 8.33 -8.71 -10.78
C ALA A 192 7.46 -9.07 -12.00
N GLN A 193 6.13 -8.95 -11.89
CA GLN A 193 5.21 -9.12 -13.03
C GLN A 193 5.40 -8.04 -14.10
N LEU A 194 5.50 -6.76 -13.71
CA LEU A 194 5.79 -5.67 -14.66
C LEU A 194 7.14 -5.86 -15.36
N ALA A 195 8.15 -6.37 -14.65
CA ALA A 195 9.44 -6.69 -15.24
C ALA A 195 9.34 -7.85 -16.25
N GLN A 196 8.50 -8.84 -15.99
CA GLN A 196 8.22 -9.92 -16.94
C GLN A 196 7.45 -9.43 -18.17
N GLU A 197 6.45 -8.56 -17.99
CA GLU A 197 5.73 -7.89 -19.10
C GLU A 197 6.73 -7.13 -19.98
N GLY A 198 7.64 -6.35 -19.38
CA GLY A 198 8.69 -5.64 -20.13
C GLY A 198 9.59 -6.57 -20.95
N LYS A 199 10.04 -7.70 -20.36
CA LYS A 199 10.84 -8.69 -21.08
C LYS A 199 10.09 -9.32 -22.26
N ALA A 200 8.80 -9.58 -22.11
CA ALA A 200 7.98 -10.12 -23.20
C ALA A 200 7.93 -9.14 -24.39
N TYR A 201 7.78 -7.84 -24.11
CA TYR A 201 7.85 -6.80 -25.14
C TYR A 201 9.24 -6.65 -25.78
N ASP A 202 10.32 -6.74 -25.01
CA ASP A 202 11.69 -6.71 -25.54
C ASP A 202 11.95 -7.84 -26.56
N VAL A 203 11.43 -9.03 -26.25
CA VAL A 203 11.50 -10.21 -27.12
C VAL A 203 10.67 -9.99 -28.40
N ALA A 204 9.45 -9.44 -28.27
CA ALA A 204 8.59 -9.13 -29.42
C ALA A 204 9.21 -8.07 -30.36
N ILE A 205 9.79 -7.00 -29.79
CA ILE A 205 10.53 -5.97 -30.55
C ILE A 205 11.68 -6.61 -31.35
N THR A 206 12.46 -7.47 -30.69
CA THR A 206 13.59 -8.15 -31.32
C THR A 206 13.12 -9.02 -32.49
N ALA A 207 12.03 -9.77 -32.34
CA ALA A 207 11.47 -10.60 -33.40
C ALA A 207 10.97 -9.77 -34.59
N VAL A 208 10.23 -8.68 -34.34
CA VAL A 208 9.74 -7.80 -35.40
C VAL A 208 10.89 -7.15 -36.17
N SER A 209 12.00 -6.83 -35.51
CA SER A 209 13.17 -6.24 -36.18
C SER A 209 13.82 -7.18 -37.20
N VAL A 210 13.70 -8.50 -37.02
CA VAL A 210 14.26 -9.51 -37.95
C VAL A 210 13.44 -9.59 -39.25
N VAL A 211 12.13 -9.34 -39.20
CA VAL A 211 11.23 -9.36 -40.37
C VAL A 211 11.07 -7.99 -41.03
N ALA A 212 11.78 -6.97 -40.55
CA ALA A 212 11.69 -5.58 -40.97
C ALA A 212 11.93 -5.34 -42.47
N SER A 213 12.66 -6.24 -43.16
CA SER A 213 12.94 -6.13 -44.58
C SER A 213 11.72 -6.36 -45.48
N ASN A 214 10.69 -7.06 -44.99
CA ASN A 214 9.52 -7.43 -45.80
C ASN A 214 8.39 -6.37 -45.71
N GLU A 215 8.19 -5.73 -44.56
CA GLU A 215 7.06 -4.83 -44.30
C GLU A 215 7.47 -3.61 -43.46
N ARG A 216 8.32 -2.74 -44.02
CA ARG A 216 8.96 -1.62 -43.29
C ARG A 216 7.98 -0.69 -42.58
N LEU A 217 6.83 -0.38 -43.20
CA LEU A 217 5.84 0.53 -42.61
C LEU A 217 5.11 -0.11 -41.41
N ALA A 218 4.70 -1.38 -41.54
CA ALA A 218 4.05 -2.12 -40.45
C ALA A 218 5.00 -2.29 -39.25
N VAL A 219 6.27 -2.61 -39.53
CA VAL A 219 7.32 -2.70 -38.51
C VAL A 219 7.55 -1.36 -37.81
N GLN A 220 7.59 -0.25 -38.55
CA GLN A 220 7.79 1.07 -37.95
C GLN A 220 6.63 1.46 -37.01
N GLU A 221 5.39 1.26 -37.45
CA GLU A 221 4.19 1.49 -36.63
C GLU A 221 4.20 0.61 -35.37
N TYR A 222 4.58 -0.66 -35.51
CA TYR A 222 4.70 -1.58 -34.38
C TYR A 222 5.75 -1.10 -33.37
N LEU A 223 6.95 -0.74 -33.84
CA LEU A 223 8.04 -0.27 -32.97
C LEU A 223 7.68 1.02 -32.22
N LEU A 224 6.93 1.94 -32.85
CA LEU A 224 6.41 3.13 -32.18
C LEU A 224 5.48 2.74 -31.02
N ARG A 225 4.50 1.87 -31.27
CA ARG A 225 3.58 1.37 -30.23
C ARG A 225 4.32 0.67 -29.10
N MET A 226 5.32 -0.16 -29.42
CA MET A 226 6.12 -0.84 -28.41
C MET A 226 6.96 0.13 -27.56
N THR A 227 7.47 1.19 -28.17
CA THR A 227 8.19 2.26 -27.44
C THR A 227 7.27 2.96 -26.45
N ASP A 228 6.03 3.27 -26.86
CA ASP A 228 5.02 3.87 -25.97
C ASP A 228 4.67 2.93 -24.81
N ILE A 229 4.53 1.63 -25.08
CA ILE A 229 4.29 0.60 -24.06
C ILE A 229 5.47 0.50 -23.09
N GLN A 230 6.71 0.43 -23.58
CA GLN A 230 7.91 0.40 -22.73
C GLN A 230 8.03 1.65 -21.85
N SER A 231 7.70 2.82 -22.41
CA SER A 231 7.64 4.08 -21.64
C SER A 231 6.59 4.00 -20.53
N SER A 232 5.38 3.51 -20.85
CA SER A 232 4.31 3.28 -19.86
C SER A 232 4.74 2.31 -18.76
N LEU A 233 5.36 1.18 -19.11
CA LEU A 233 5.88 0.20 -18.16
C LEU A 233 6.97 0.80 -17.26
N SER A 234 7.89 1.57 -17.83
CA SER A 234 8.92 2.28 -17.05
C SER A 234 8.30 3.23 -16.03
N GLN A 235 7.27 3.98 -16.42
CA GLN A 235 6.54 4.89 -15.52
C GLN A 235 5.83 4.14 -14.40
N ARG A 236 5.18 3.00 -14.70
CA ARG A 236 4.53 2.15 -13.69
C ARG A 236 5.52 1.56 -12.70
N ARG A 237 6.65 1.05 -13.18
CA ARG A 237 7.71 0.53 -12.30
C ARG A 237 8.31 1.62 -11.42
N GLN A 238 8.51 2.83 -11.94
CA GLN A 238 8.95 3.97 -11.15
C GLN A 238 7.93 4.33 -10.06
N ALA A 239 6.64 4.29 -10.37
CA ALA A 239 5.57 4.52 -9.40
C ALA A 239 5.60 3.43 -8.30
N VAL A 240 5.70 2.15 -8.68
CA VAL A 240 5.79 1.01 -7.76
C VAL A 240 7.01 1.10 -6.84
N ASP A 241 8.17 1.52 -7.36
CA ASP A 241 9.38 1.77 -6.54
C ASP A 241 9.15 2.89 -5.51
N ALA A 242 8.51 4.01 -5.91
CA ALA A 242 8.14 5.08 -4.99
C ALA A 242 7.18 4.57 -3.89
N TYR A 243 6.23 3.71 -4.25
CA TYR A 243 5.29 3.09 -3.30
C TYR A 243 6.00 2.19 -2.29
N ASN A 244 6.92 1.34 -2.75
CA ASN A 244 7.73 0.49 -1.89
C ASN A 244 8.58 1.29 -0.91
N LYS A 245 9.16 2.42 -1.33
CA LYS A 245 9.91 3.33 -0.46
C LYS A 245 9.01 3.96 0.60
N ALA A 246 7.82 4.43 0.22
CA ALA A 246 6.84 4.97 1.16
C ALA A 246 6.43 3.93 2.20
N LEU A 247 6.07 2.70 1.79
CA LEU A 247 5.73 1.61 2.72
C LEU A 247 6.89 1.25 3.64
N ALA A 248 8.13 1.25 3.15
CA ALA A 248 9.31 0.97 3.97
C ALA A 248 9.55 2.04 5.05
N SER A 249 9.24 3.31 4.76
CA SER A 249 9.41 4.41 5.72
C SER A 249 8.21 4.57 6.69
N MET A 250 7.06 3.97 6.37
CA MET A 250 5.85 4.03 7.20
C MET A 250 6.09 3.54 8.62
N GLY A 251 6.83 2.43 8.81
CA GLY A 251 7.11 1.88 10.13
C GLY A 251 7.89 2.83 11.03
N THR A 252 8.90 3.50 10.48
CA THR A 252 9.71 4.51 11.20
C THR A 252 8.90 5.76 11.51
N ALA A 253 8.04 6.21 10.59
CA ALA A 253 7.15 7.33 10.83
C ALA A 253 6.10 7.01 11.91
N LEU A 254 5.58 5.79 11.94
CA LEU A 254 4.65 5.33 12.97
C LEU A 254 5.31 5.28 14.36
N ASP A 255 6.54 4.77 14.46
CA ASP A 255 7.30 4.79 15.71
C ASP A 255 7.51 6.22 16.21
N ALA A 256 7.86 7.14 15.31
CA ALA A 256 8.05 8.54 15.64
C ALA A 256 6.75 9.19 16.13
N ALA A 257 5.61 8.92 15.45
CA ALA A 257 4.31 9.41 15.88
C ALA A 257 3.90 8.84 17.25
N ALA A 258 4.20 7.56 17.52
CA ALA A 258 3.98 6.94 18.83
C ALA A 258 4.86 7.56 19.92
N ALA A 259 6.13 7.82 19.63
CA ALA A 259 7.06 8.46 20.55
C ALA A 259 6.63 9.89 20.91
N ASP A 260 6.16 10.67 19.93
CA ASP A 260 5.68 12.04 20.16
C ASP A 260 4.44 12.10 21.07
N VAL A 261 3.62 11.05 21.11
CA VAL A 261 2.49 10.95 22.05
C VAL A 261 2.96 10.69 23.48
N VAL A 262 3.98 9.85 23.66
CA VAL A 262 4.53 9.50 24.97
C VAL A 262 5.43 10.62 25.52
N ASN A 263 6.22 11.23 24.66
CA ASN A 263 7.18 12.27 24.99
C ASN A 263 7.11 13.42 23.97
N PRO A 264 6.16 14.35 24.14
CA PRO A 264 5.97 15.46 23.22
C PRO A 264 7.25 16.29 23.10
N SER A 265 7.82 16.36 21.89
CA SER A 265 8.98 17.19 21.62
C SER A 265 8.56 18.67 21.41
N PHE A 266 9.54 19.58 21.44
CA PHE A 266 9.32 20.97 21.02
C PHE A 266 9.07 21.12 19.51
N HIS A 267 9.44 20.11 18.70
CA HIS A 267 9.09 20.09 17.29
C HIS A 267 7.60 19.80 17.12
N GLU A 268 6.95 20.58 16.26
CA GLU A 268 5.52 20.43 15.99
C GLU A 268 5.22 19.08 15.32
N ILE A 269 6.13 18.58 14.47
CA ILE A 269 6.02 17.30 13.76
C ILE A 269 7.42 16.67 13.68
N SER A 270 7.53 15.36 13.92
CA SER A 270 8.78 14.62 13.76
C SER A 270 9.28 14.57 12.31
N ASP A 271 10.58 14.72 12.10
CA ASP A 271 11.23 14.67 10.78
C ASP A 271 10.92 13.38 10.01
N SER A 272 10.84 12.24 10.71
CA SER A 272 10.48 10.95 10.10
C SER A 272 9.06 10.96 9.54
N VAL A 273 8.12 11.61 10.24
CA VAL A 273 6.73 11.77 9.78
C VAL A 273 6.66 12.72 8.59
N VAL A 274 7.41 13.82 8.61
CA VAL A 274 7.50 14.75 7.47
C VAL A 274 8.10 14.06 6.24
N SER A 275 9.15 13.27 6.42
CA SER A 275 9.79 12.50 5.34
C SER A 275 8.81 11.51 4.72
N TYR A 276 8.06 10.77 5.54
CA TYR A 276 7.03 9.86 5.08
C TYR A 276 5.91 10.59 4.32
N ALA A 277 5.43 11.72 4.82
CA ALA A 277 4.41 12.52 4.15
C ALA A 277 4.85 13.00 2.76
N LYS A 278 6.11 13.41 2.60
CA LYS A 278 6.68 13.77 1.30
C LYS A 278 6.71 12.57 0.34
N GLN A 279 7.07 11.39 0.84
CA GLN A 279 7.06 10.16 0.04
C GLN A 279 5.64 9.76 -0.37
N ALA A 280 4.67 9.86 0.54
CA ALA A 280 3.25 9.62 0.26
C ALA A 280 2.71 10.52 -0.85
N TYR A 281 3.06 11.81 -0.83
CA TYR A 281 2.70 12.74 -1.89
C TYR A 281 3.38 12.37 -3.22
N ALA A 282 4.67 12.03 -3.20
CA ALA A 282 5.40 11.60 -4.39
C ALA A 282 4.78 10.35 -5.03
N VAL A 283 4.34 9.39 -4.21
CA VAL A 283 3.56 8.22 -4.64
C VAL A 283 2.32 8.67 -5.40
N GLN A 284 1.48 9.51 -4.79
CA GLN A 284 0.24 9.95 -5.41
C GLN A 284 0.47 10.60 -6.80
N VAL A 285 1.49 11.45 -6.91
CA VAL A 285 1.85 12.10 -8.18
C VAL A 285 2.33 11.08 -9.21
N SER A 286 3.24 10.17 -8.82
CA SER A 286 3.76 9.14 -9.72
C SER A 286 2.68 8.18 -10.21
N PHE A 287 1.73 7.80 -9.35
CA PHE A 287 0.63 6.90 -9.68
C PHE A 287 -0.35 7.55 -10.66
N ARG A 288 -0.73 8.81 -10.41
CA ARG A 288 -1.57 9.56 -11.35
C ARG A 288 -0.92 9.61 -12.72
N LYS A 289 0.38 9.92 -12.79
CA LYS A 289 1.12 9.98 -14.06
C LYS A 289 1.19 8.61 -14.76
N ALA A 290 1.38 7.52 -14.01
CA ALA A 290 1.62 6.20 -14.59
C ALA A 290 0.34 5.41 -14.95
N PHE A 291 -0.79 5.69 -14.28
CA PHE A 291 -2.02 4.90 -14.40
C PHE A 291 -3.24 5.68 -14.89
N ILE A 292 -3.20 7.02 -14.90
CA ILE A 292 -4.27 7.88 -15.41
C ILE A 292 -3.72 8.64 -16.63
N ASN A 293 -3.73 7.98 -17.79
CA ASN A 293 -3.50 8.61 -19.09
C ASN A 293 -4.84 8.98 -19.72
#